data_AF-A0A938PB85-F1
#
_entry.id   AF-A0A938PB85-F1
#
_cell.length_a   1.000
_cell.length_b   1.000
_cell.length_c   1.000
_cell.angle_alpha   90.00
_cell.angle_beta   90.00
_cell.angle_gamma   90.00
#
_symmetry.space_group_name_H-M   'P 1'
#
loop_
_entity.id
_entity.type
_entity.pdbx_description
1 polymer ?
#
loop_
_entity_poly.entity_id
_entity_poly.type
_entity_poly.pdbx_seq_one_letter_code
_entity_poly.pdbx_strand_id
1 'polypeptide(L)'
;MKEKIRKGTVLFSKYVPGEGIKKALTLKREDILFELRESKLKGRGGAGFPTATKWTIVSAAVADQKYIICNADEGEPGTFKDRVLLHEFPELVFDGMVIAGYTLGATKGIVYLRGEYEYLKKPL
;
A
#
# COMPACT_ATOMS: atom_id res chain seq x y z
N MET A 1 -19.72 17.71 -1.34
CA MET A 1 -18.74 16.75 -0.77
C MET A 1 -17.79 17.53 0.12
N LYS A 2 -17.59 17.13 1.39
CA LYS A 2 -16.58 17.76 2.25
C LYS A 2 -15.20 17.35 1.75
N GLU A 3 -14.32 18.32 1.50
CA GLU A 3 -12.91 18.05 1.20
C GLU A 3 -12.30 17.18 2.30
N LYS A 4 -11.92 15.94 1.96
CA LYS A 4 -11.16 15.05 2.84
C LYS A 4 -9.67 15.44 2.82
N ILE A 5 -9.37 16.70 3.08
CA ILE A 5 -7.98 17.18 3.18
C ILE A 5 -7.48 16.87 4.59
N ARG A 6 -6.52 15.96 4.70
CA ARG A 6 -5.78 15.75 5.95
C ARG A 6 -4.90 16.97 6.20
N LYS A 7 -5.21 17.73 7.24
CA LYS A 7 -4.36 18.83 7.73
C LYS A 7 -3.37 18.27 8.77
N GLY A 8 -2.10 18.64 8.68
CA GLY A 8 -1.05 18.22 9.63
C GLY A 8 0.03 17.32 9.01
N THR A 9 0.93 16.81 9.84
CA THR A 9 2.03 15.93 9.41
C THR A 9 1.47 14.59 8.92
N VAL A 10 1.97 14.11 7.78
CA VAL A 10 1.66 12.75 7.28
C VAL A 10 2.72 11.76 7.75
N LEU A 11 4.00 12.12 7.56
CA LEU A 11 5.16 11.29 7.90
C LEU A 11 5.35 11.11 9.42
N PHE A 12 5.02 12.12 10.22
CA PHE A 12 5.15 12.09 11.69
C PHE A 12 3.82 12.01 12.41
N SER A 13 2.77 11.60 11.69
CA SER A 13 1.50 11.38 12.37
C SER A 13 1.57 10.16 13.25
N LYS A 14 0.86 10.21 14.38
CA LYS A 14 0.69 9.04 15.23
C LYS A 14 0.10 7.90 14.41
N TYR A 15 0.85 6.80 14.32
CA TYR A 15 0.35 5.55 13.79
C TYR A 15 -0.32 4.76 14.92
N VAL A 16 -1.50 4.22 14.65
CA VAL A 16 -2.19 3.26 15.52
C VAL A 16 -2.27 1.94 14.75
N PRO A 17 -1.59 0.88 15.22
CA PRO A 17 -1.57 -0.41 14.53
C PRO A 17 -2.95 -0.93 14.15
N GLY A 18 -3.11 -1.30 12.87
CA GLY A 18 -4.35 -1.88 12.33
C GLY A 18 -5.56 -0.94 12.26
N GLU A 19 -5.44 0.35 12.59
CA GLU A 19 -6.55 1.31 12.48
C GLU A 19 -7.09 1.39 11.04
N GLY A 20 -6.19 1.44 10.05
CA GLY A 20 -6.54 1.45 8.63
C GLY A 20 -7.27 0.18 8.21
N ILE A 21 -6.81 -0.99 8.68
CA ILE A 21 -7.46 -2.28 8.42
C ILE A 21 -8.87 -2.30 9.01
N LYS A 22 -9.03 -1.93 10.28
CA LYS A 22 -10.34 -1.88 10.96
C LYS A 22 -11.32 -1.01 10.19
N LYS A 23 -10.88 0.18 9.74
CA LYS A 23 -11.71 1.06 8.92
C LYS A 23 -12.06 0.39 7.59
N ALA A 24 -11.09 -0.19 6.87
CA ALA A 24 -11.32 -0.85 5.59
C ALA A 24 -12.36 -1.98 5.68
N LEU A 25 -12.36 -2.76 6.78
CA LEU A 25 -13.33 -3.82 7.02
C LEU A 25 -14.77 -3.32 7.22
N THR A 26 -14.96 -2.06 7.61
CA THR A 26 -16.29 -1.44 7.72
C THR A 26 -16.84 -0.90 6.40
N LEU A 27 -16.01 -0.89 5.35
CA LEU A 27 -16.34 -0.35 4.04
C LEU A 27 -16.54 -1.45 3.00
N LYS A 28 -17.40 -1.18 2.02
CA LYS A 28 -17.45 -2.01 0.81
C LYS A 28 -16.17 -1.78 -0.02
N ARG A 29 -15.76 -2.78 -0.80
CA ARG A 29 -14.52 -2.71 -1.61
C ARG A 29 -14.58 -1.56 -2.61
N GLU A 30 -15.75 -1.32 -3.18
CA GLU A 30 -16.02 -0.24 -4.13
C GLU A 30 -15.86 1.13 -3.48
N ASP A 31 -16.28 1.27 -2.22
CA ASP A 31 -16.13 2.51 -1.45
C ASP A 31 -14.64 2.80 -1.16
N ILE A 32 -13.83 1.77 -0.92
CA ILE A 32 -12.37 1.92 -0.76
C ILE A 32 -11.73 2.40 -2.07
N LEU A 33 -12.11 1.80 -3.21
CA LEU A 33 -11.63 2.24 -4.53
C LEU A 33 -12.04 3.69 -4.82
N PHE A 34 -13.26 4.08 -4.42
CA PHE A 34 -13.72 5.46 -4.52
C PHE A 34 -12.89 6.41 -3.63
N GLU A 35 -12.65 6.06 -2.36
CA GLU A 35 -11.76 6.86 -1.49
C GLU A 35 -10.35 6.99 -2.07
N LEU A 36 -9.80 5.91 -2.64
CA LEU A 36 -8.49 5.92 -3.29
C LEU A 36 -8.45 6.84 -4.51
N ARG A 37 -9.53 6.85 -5.32
CA ARG A 37 -9.66 7.77 -6.47
C ARG A 37 -9.71 9.23 -6.02
N GLU A 38 -10.51 9.52 -5.01
CA GLU A 38 -10.65 10.87 -4.45
C GLU A 38 -9.35 11.38 -3.81
N SER A 39 -8.53 10.48 -3.25
CA SER A 39 -7.22 10.83 -2.70
C SER A 39 -6.20 11.29 -3.75
N LYS A 40 -6.45 11.01 -5.04
CA LYS A 40 -5.53 11.26 -6.16
C LYS A 40 -4.15 10.63 -5.95
N LEU A 41 -4.06 9.53 -5.20
CA LEU A 41 -2.80 8.84 -4.93
C LEU A 41 -2.17 8.34 -6.24
N LYS A 42 -0.94 8.78 -6.49
CA LYS A 42 -0.09 8.31 -7.58
C LYS A 42 0.93 7.29 -7.08
N GLY A 43 1.34 6.38 -7.96
CA GLY A 43 2.43 5.43 -7.71
C GLY A 43 3.72 6.16 -7.34
N ARG A 44 4.40 5.66 -6.30
CA ARG A 44 5.60 6.28 -5.71
C ARG A 44 6.93 5.66 -6.16
N GLY A 45 6.88 4.67 -7.07
CA GLY A 45 8.06 4.05 -7.67
C GLY A 45 8.55 4.71 -8.97
N GLY A 46 8.31 6.01 -9.16
CA GLY A 46 8.81 6.76 -10.33
C GLY A 46 7.77 7.07 -11.41
N ALA A 47 7.08 6.06 -11.95
CA ALA A 47 6.16 6.24 -13.08
C ALA A 47 4.92 7.13 -12.82
N GLY A 48 4.58 7.36 -11.54
CA GLY A 48 3.49 8.28 -11.17
C GLY A 48 2.09 7.86 -11.63
N PHE A 49 1.89 6.59 -12.03
CA PHE A 49 0.61 6.09 -12.51
C PHE A 49 -0.49 6.20 -11.44
N PRO A 50 -1.74 6.60 -11.77
CA PRO A 50 -2.82 6.70 -10.79
C PRO A 50 -3.13 5.34 -10.12
N THR A 51 -3.00 5.29 -8.80
CA THR A 51 -3.13 4.04 -8.03
C THR A 51 -4.55 3.49 -8.11
N ALA A 52 -5.55 4.36 -8.01
CA ALA A 52 -6.95 3.99 -8.13
C ALA A 52 -7.27 3.33 -9.48
N THR A 53 -6.77 3.90 -10.58
CA THR A 53 -6.95 3.31 -11.93
C THR A 53 -6.35 1.91 -12.01
N LYS A 54 -5.12 1.74 -11.50
CA LYS A 54 -4.46 0.42 -11.47
C LYS A 54 -5.29 -0.60 -10.69
N TRP A 55 -5.80 -0.21 -9.52
CA TRP A 55 -6.57 -1.09 -8.66
C TRP A 55 -7.95 -1.43 -9.23
N THR A 56 -8.63 -0.47 -9.87
CA THR A 56 -9.91 -0.73 -10.55
C THR A 56 -9.76 -1.78 -11.66
N ILE A 57 -8.69 -1.70 -12.46
CA ILE A 57 -8.40 -2.70 -13.50
C ILE A 57 -8.25 -4.10 -12.88
N VAL A 58 -7.50 -4.22 -11.78
CA VAL A 58 -7.28 -5.50 -11.10
C VAL A 58 -8.55 -6.02 -10.42
N SER A 59 -9.35 -5.13 -9.85
CA SER A 59 -10.64 -5.48 -9.22
C SER A 59 -11.59 -6.11 -10.24
N ALA A 60 -11.69 -5.51 -11.43
CA ALA A 60 -12.54 -5.99 -12.52
C ALA A 60 -12.08 -7.30 -13.17
N ALA A 61 -10.81 -7.69 -13.00
CA ALA A 61 -10.30 -8.94 -13.55
C ALA A 61 -10.94 -10.15 -12.84
N VAL A 62 -11.43 -11.12 -13.61
CA VAL A 62 -11.95 -12.40 -13.10
C VAL A 62 -10.80 -13.40 -13.03
N ALA A 63 -10.50 -13.89 -11.83
CA ALA A 63 -9.45 -14.88 -11.60
C ALA A 63 -9.70 -15.61 -10.28
N ASP A 64 -9.40 -16.91 -10.23
CA ASP A 64 -9.52 -17.72 -9.00
C ASP A 64 -8.52 -17.29 -7.93
N GLN A 65 -7.37 -16.75 -8.33
CA GLN A 65 -6.32 -16.29 -7.44
C GLN A 65 -5.79 -14.94 -7.91
N LYS A 66 -5.72 -13.99 -6.96
CA LYS A 66 -5.07 -12.68 -7.14
C LYS A 66 -3.95 -12.50 -6.12
N TYR A 67 -2.96 -11.68 -6.47
CA TYR A 67 -1.78 -11.44 -5.66
C TYR A 67 -1.58 -9.95 -5.41
N ILE A 68 -1.05 -9.60 -4.24
CA ILE A 68 -0.46 -8.30 -3.95
C ILE A 68 1.05 -8.45 -3.97
N ILE A 69 1.72 -7.72 -4.85
CA ILE A 69 3.18 -7.70 -4.93
C ILE A 69 3.66 -6.32 -4.46
N CYS A 70 4.36 -6.29 -3.34
CA CYS A 70 5.10 -5.13 -2.89
C CYS A 70 6.48 -5.16 -3.55
N ASN A 71 6.77 -4.17 -4.40
CA ASN A 71 8.11 -3.98 -4.94
C ASN A 71 8.94 -3.21 -3.91
N ALA A 72 9.87 -3.92 -3.26
CA ALA A 72 10.84 -3.40 -2.31
C ALA A 72 12.29 -3.58 -2.81
N ASP A 73 12.47 -3.50 -4.13
CA ASP A 73 13.80 -3.60 -4.76
C ASP A 73 14.60 -2.30 -4.61
N GLU A 74 13.93 -1.13 -4.57
CA GLU A 74 14.52 0.22 -4.43
C GLU A 74 15.90 0.35 -5.10
N GLY A 75 15.91 0.03 -6.41
CA GLY A 75 17.10 -0.15 -7.22
C GLY A 75 17.92 1.13 -7.43
N GLU A 76 17.22 2.26 -7.38
CA GLU A 76 17.64 3.52 -7.96
C GLU A 76 18.68 4.26 -7.09
N PRO A 77 19.74 4.83 -7.70
CA PRO A 77 20.73 5.62 -6.97
C PRO A 77 20.09 6.76 -6.19
N GLY A 78 20.49 6.91 -4.93
CA GLY A 78 20.03 7.99 -4.05
C GLY A 78 18.64 7.77 -3.41
N THR A 79 18.01 6.60 -3.62
CA THR A 79 16.75 6.26 -2.96
C THR A 79 16.98 5.36 -1.74
N PHE A 80 16.22 5.61 -0.66
CA PHE A 80 16.26 4.85 0.59
C PHE A 80 14.93 4.87 1.35
N LYS A 81 13.86 5.39 0.72
CA LYS A 81 12.53 5.59 1.31
C LYS A 81 11.88 4.25 1.64
N ASP A 82 12.04 3.25 0.77
CA ASP A 82 11.41 1.94 0.91
C ASP A 82 12.16 1.15 1.99
N ARG A 83 13.50 1.24 1.99
CA ARG A 83 14.35 0.70 3.07
C ARG A 83 13.97 1.26 4.45
N VAL A 84 13.82 2.57 4.55
CA VAL A 84 13.44 3.23 5.81
C VAL A 84 12.04 2.81 6.25
N LEU A 85 11.07 2.77 5.35
CA LEU A 85 9.73 2.30 5.68
C LEU A 85 9.72 0.85 6.18
N LEU A 86 10.45 -0.05 5.52
CA LEU A 86 10.55 -1.45 5.93
C LEU A 86 11.32 -1.64 7.24
N HIS A 87 12.29 -0.78 7.53
CA HIS A 87 13.09 -0.89 8.75
C HIS A 87 12.40 -0.25 9.97
N GLU A 88 11.84 0.96 9.81
CA GLU A 88 11.32 1.75 10.93
C GLU A 88 9.80 1.62 11.09
N PHE A 89 9.07 1.36 9.99
CA PHE A 89 7.60 1.33 9.99
C PHE A 89 7.02 0.15 9.18
N PRO A 90 7.51 -1.10 9.35
CA PRO A 90 7.09 -2.23 8.52
C PRO A 90 5.58 -2.49 8.59
N GLU A 91 4.97 -2.26 9.75
CA GLU A 91 3.53 -2.46 9.94
C GLU A 91 2.68 -1.56 9.03
N LEU A 92 3.14 -0.35 8.70
CA LEU A 92 2.46 0.51 7.72
C LEU A 92 2.43 -0.12 6.32
N VAL A 93 3.53 -0.77 5.93
CA VAL A 93 3.63 -1.45 4.63
C VAL A 93 2.68 -2.63 4.59
N PHE A 94 2.69 -3.47 5.64
CA PHE A 94 1.84 -4.64 5.71
C PHE A 94 0.36 -4.31 5.87
N ASP A 95 -0.01 -3.29 6.65
CA ASP A 95 -1.39 -2.78 6.71
C ASP A 95 -1.88 -2.36 5.32
N GLY A 96 -1.04 -1.62 4.57
CA GLY A 96 -1.33 -1.23 3.20
C GLY A 96 -1.53 -2.43 2.27
N MET A 97 -0.69 -3.45 2.39
CA MET A 97 -0.81 -4.70 1.62
C MET A 97 -2.08 -5.47 1.97
N VAL A 98 -2.47 -5.54 3.24
CA VAL A 98 -3.69 -6.21 3.70
C VAL A 98 -4.92 -5.48 3.18
N ILE A 99 -4.95 -4.14 3.27
CA ILE A 99 -6.03 -3.33 2.71
C ILE A 99 -6.13 -3.56 1.19
N ALA A 100 -5.00 -3.54 0.48
CA ALA A 100 -4.96 -3.84 -0.95
C ALA A 100 -5.51 -5.24 -1.26
N GLY A 101 -5.10 -6.25 -0.49
CA GLY A 101 -5.56 -7.62 -0.63
C GLY A 101 -7.07 -7.74 -0.44
N TYR A 102 -7.59 -7.17 0.65
CA TYR A 102 -9.02 -7.12 0.94
C TYR A 102 -9.80 -6.41 -0.18
N THR A 103 -9.34 -5.25 -0.64
CA THR A 103 -10.02 -4.47 -1.68
C THR A 103 -10.05 -5.19 -3.03
N LEU A 104 -8.96 -5.86 -3.41
CA LEU A 104 -8.81 -6.48 -4.72
C LEU A 104 -9.25 -7.95 -4.76
N GLY A 105 -9.55 -8.56 -3.60
CA GLY A 105 -9.84 -9.99 -3.49
C GLY A 105 -8.60 -10.87 -3.64
N ALA A 106 -7.42 -10.35 -3.32
CA ALA A 106 -6.18 -11.12 -3.30
C ALA A 106 -5.96 -11.77 -1.93
N THR A 107 -5.67 -13.06 -1.93
CA THR A 107 -5.44 -13.86 -0.71
C THR A 107 -3.98 -14.12 -0.41
N LYS A 108 -3.07 -13.69 -1.30
CA LYS A 108 -1.62 -13.85 -1.15
C LYS A 108 -0.90 -12.52 -1.37
N GLY A 109 -0.02 -12.17 -0.44
CA GLY A 109 0.89 -11.04 -0.54
C GLY A 109 2.33 -11.53 -0.66
N ILE A 110 3.12 -10.88 -1.50
CA ILE A 110 4.56 -11.14 -1.67
C ILE A 110 5.29 -9.81 -1.58
N VAL A 111 6.33 -9.75 -0.75
CA VAL A 111 7.29 -8.66 -0.75
C VAL A 111 8.49 -9.10 -1.56
N TYR A 112 8.72 -8.46 -2.71
CA TYR A 112 9.95 -8.63 -3.46
C TYR A 112 11.01 -7.73 -2.83
N LEU A 113 11.77 -8.28 -1.89
CA LEU A 113 12.81 -7.57 -1.16
C LEU A 113 14.13 -7.62 -1.93
N ARG A 114 14.74 -6.46 -2.14
CA ARG A 114 16.10 -6.33 -2.66
C ARG A 114 17.07 -7.27 -1.94
N GLY A 115 17.96 -7.92 -2.69
CA GLY A 115 18.97 -8.83 -2.13
C GLY A 115 19.86 -8.16 -1.08
N GLU A 116 20.28 -6.93 -1.34
CA GLU A 116 21.11 -6.11 -0.44
C GLU A 116 20.41 -5.75 0.88
N TYR A 117 19.08 -5.91 0.97
CA TYR A 117 18.29 -5.70 2.18
C TYR A 117 17.98 -7.00 2.92
N GLU A 118 18.68 -8.10 2.62
CA GLU A 118 18.45 -9.40 3.26
C GLU A 118 18.50 -9.35 4.80
N TYR A 119 19.28 -8.46 5.38
CA TYR A 119 19.34 -8.26 6.83
C TYR A 119 18.00 -7.83 7.45
N LEU A 120 17.06 -7.30 6.66
CA LEU A 120 15.70 -6.96 7.09
C LEU A 120 14.78 -8.18 7.18
N LYS A 121 15.11 -9.34 6.61
CA LYS A 121 14.22 -10.52 6.61
C LYS A 121 13.90 -11.08 8.00
N LYS A 122 14.82 -10.95 8.96
CA LYS A 122 14.62 -11.44 10.34
C LYS A 122 13.71 -10.54 11.18
N PRO A 123 13.87 -9.20 11.13
CA PRO A 123 12.99 -8.30 11.89
C PRO A 123 11.62 -8.04 11.23
N LEU A 124 11.45 -8.35 9.94
CA LEU A 124 10.16 -8.30 9.22
C LEU A 124 9.30 -9.54 9.51
#